data_AF-A0A0A1U6R0-F1
#
_entry.id   AF-A0A0A1U6R0-F1
#
_cell.length_a   1.000
_cell.length_b   1.000
_cell.length_c   1.000
_cell.angle_alpha   90.00
_cell.angle_beta   90.00
_cell.angle_gamma   90.00
#
_symmetry.space_group_name_H-M   'P 1'
#
loop_
_entity.id
_entity.type
_entity.pdbx_description
1 polymer ?
#
loop_
_entity_poly.entity_id
_entity_poly.type
_entity_poly.pdbx_seq_one_letter_code
_entity_poly.pdbx_strand_id
1 'polypeptide(L)'
;EYSALSVNVTISKQLGKVGENFFTITQQMAEDMVNTGKTYTVTFPISSEGRDAYSACMPGKIMRVIRFCIQYEGIFSIVVSTLQENRMRYMQEFRKTADGTNECVQLWQGMAFGNQRINGRKNGVVVRINGSNGLERVFSFISDEREIDIPATFTAICPENCHESTGNGVCSLYDMKCNCNASFGGVDCHKLCYYNGAFLDGVGNNQCYQGTDGCDDYCKCKDGYTLTGHLCASTTCSSRNFDSLKKECDPKSEGCQANCQCDAQFFTYKRGICYPNNCGNGIVESVVSSSGVLRLEDCDNGLYCDSTCHCMSGYVQDKSNTTQCIQENNPAGMIVGIVVGCVVAFSIFIACLIAFLVYTYNFGRIDIMEFKKQQEPYYFYLSGSVSKEPSRENKYLIEPLALDFGNSSSLTAVADTRYERIEISNKSRKKWMMVIFHTPNNPKFVFHFDPLVLLVRPNHTTTITVYATINCTCKIKDMKINYTVWFSNNKTNLEDVRDLLKGKDFESWSRLDQLAMDKKMKGIISHYHYSFVIKTEVATSTLLDMDELNMRD
;
A
#
# COMPACT_ATOMS: atom_id res chain seq x y z
N GLU A 1 13.90 9.27 -76.27
CA GLU A 1 12.45 9.47 -76.05
C GLU A 1 12.20 9.47 -74.55
N TYR A 2 11.60 10.51 -74.00
CA TYR A 2 11.17 10.53 -72.59
C TYR A 2 9.66 10.45 -72.56
N SER A 3 9.12 9.34 -72.05
CA SER A 3 7.69 9.16 -71.84
C SER A 3 7.24 10.00 -70.65
N ALA A 4 6.40 10.99 -70.89
CA ALA A 4 5.78 11.78 -69.82
C ALA A 4 4.79 10.90 -69.05
N LEU A 5 5.11 10.57 -67.80
CA LEU A 5 4.20 9.90 -66.88
C LEU A 5 3.24 10.95 -66.30
N SER A 6 2.00 10.94 -66.77
CA SER A 6 0.91 11.70 -66.19
C SER A 6 0.28 10.87 -65.06
N VAL A 7 0.39 11.35 -63.82
CA VAL A 7 -0.29 10.77 -62.65
C VAL A 7 -1.50 11.64 -62.33
N ASN A 8 -2.71 11.12 -62.58
CA ASN A 8 -3.95 11.75 -62.16
C ASN A 8 -4.27 11.33 -60.72
N VAL A 9 -4.10 12.25 -59.77
CA VAL A 9 -4.48 12.05 -58.35
C VAL A 9 -5.87 12.62 -58.15
N THR A 10 -6.83 11.76 -57.80
CA THR A 10 -8.21 12.18 -57.47
C THR A 10 -8.36 12.22 -55.95
N ILE A 11 -8.50 13.42 -55.38
CA ILE A 11 -8.69 13.60 -53.93
C ILE A 11 -10.18 13.76 -53.65
N SER A 12 -10.82 12.71 -53.11
CA SER A 12 -12.20 12.78 -52.64
C SER A 12 -12.25 12.93 -51.11
N LYS A 13 -12.91 13.97 -50.60
CA LYS A 13 -13.21 14.12 -49.16
C LYS A 13 -14.27 13.08 -48.77
N GLN A 14 -13.85 11.97 -48.18
CA GLN A 14 -14.77 10.99 -47.59
C GLN A 14 -14.98 11.31 -46.11
N LEU A 15 -16.09 11.97 -45.77
CA LEU A 15 -16.55 12.07 -44.39
C LEU A 15 -17.12 10.70 -43.97
N GLY A 16 -16.57 10.11 -42.91
CA GLY A 16 -17.22 8.99 -42.22
C GLY A 16 -16.97 7.57 -42.74
N LYS A 17 -16.05 7.33 -43.69
CA LYS A 17 -15.71 5.93 -44.04
C LYS A 17 -14.85 5.32 -42.93
N VAL A 18 -15.50 4.47 -42.13
CA VAL A 18 -14.91 3.71 -41.03
C VAL A 18 -13.87 2.75 -41.62
N GLY A 19 -12.58 2.95 -41.32
CA GLY A 19 -11.55 1.95 -41.60
C GLY A 19 -11.79 0.68 -40.79
N GLU A 20 -11.41 -0.47 -41.36
CA GLU A 20 -11.56 -1.79 -40.75
C GLU A 20 -10.78 -1.90 -39.43
N ASN A 21 -11.24 -2.79 -38.55
CA ASN A 21 -10.57 -3.09 -37.30
C ASN A 21 -9.30 -3.89 -37.61
N PHE A 22 -8.16 -3.45 -37.11
CA PHE A 22 -6.90 -4.20 -37.26
C PHE A 22 -6.92 -5.49 -36.43
N PHE A 23 -7.55 -5.43 -35.26
CA PHE A 23 -7.58 -6.54 -34.31
C PHE A 23 -8.94 -6.63 -33.62
N THR A 24 -9.37 -7.85 -33.31
CA THR A 24 -10.64 -8.10 -32.64
C THR A 24 -10.42 -9.14 -31.54
N ILE A 25 -10.78 -8.78 -30.30
CA ILE A 25 -10.92 -9.74 -29.20
C ILE A 25 -12.27 -10.43 -29.34
N THR A 26 -12.24 -11.74 -29.56
CA THR A 26 -13.43 -12.59 -29.68
C THR A 26 -13.79 -13.24 -28.34
N GLN A 27 -14.99 -13.81 -28.25
CA GLN A 27 -15.45 -14.61 -27.10
C GLN A 27 -14.42 -15.69 -26.71
N GLN A 28 -13.94 -16.47 -27.68
CA GLN A 28 -12.99 -17.55 -27.43
C GLN A 28 -11.68 -17.04 -26.82
N MET A 29 -11.19 -15.88 -27.27
CA MET A 29 -9.98 -15.27 -26.70
C MET A 29 -10.23 -14.80 -25.27
N ALA A 30 -11.40 -14.22 -25.01
CA ALA A 30 -11.79 -13.76 -23.67
C ALA A 30 -11.91 -14.93 -22.67
N GLU A 31 -12.54 -16.03 -23.09
CA GLU A 31 -12.65 -17.26 -22.28
C GLU A 31 -11.28 -17.90 -22.02
N ASP A 32 -10.42 -17.97 -23.04
CA ASP A 32 -9.06 -18.49 -22.87
C ASP A 32 -8.25 -17.67 -21.86
N MET A 33 -8.36 -16.33 -21.90
CA MET A 33 -7.70 -15.44 -20.94
C MET A 33 -8.12 -15.73 -19.49
N VAL A 34 -9.43 -15.93 -19.25
CA VAL A 34 -9.95 -16.20 -17.89
C VAL A 34 -9.59 -17.60 -17.42
N ASN A 35 -9.75 -18.61 -18.28
CA ASN A 35 -9.58 -20.01 -17.89
C ASN A 35 -8.11 -20.41 -17.70
N THR A 36 -7.20 -19.82 -18.48
CA THR A 36 -5.77 -20.15 -18.44
C THR A 36 -4.92 -19.09 -17.73
N GLY A 37 -5.48 -17.90 -17.46
CA GLY A 37 -4.73 -16.75 -16.94
C GLY A 37 -3.76 -16.14 -17.95
N LYS A 38 -3.87 -16.51 -19.24
CA LYS A 38 -2.96 -16.06 -20.30
C LYS A 38 -3.21 -14.61 -20.69
N THR A 39 -2.12 -13.89 -20.99
CA THR A 39 -2.16 -12.52 -21.53
C THR A 39 -1.91 -12.54 -23.04
N TYR A 40 -2.70 -11.79 -23.80
CA TYR A 40 -2.47 -11.57 -25.23
C TYR A 40 -1.72 -10.27 -25.46
N THR A 41 -0.58 -10.34 -26.16
CA THR A 41 0.18 -9.15 -26.56
C THR A 41 0.08 -8.97 -28.07
N VAL A 42 -0.35 -7.80 -28.52
CA VAL A 42 -0.53 -7.47 -29.94
C VAL A 42 0.19 -6.17 -30.24
N THR A 43 1.07 -6.19 -31.24
CA THR A 43 1.72 -4.98 -31.75
C THR A 43 0.87 -4.39 -32.85
N PHE A 44 0.29 -3.22 -32.58
CA PHE A 44 -0.52 -2.45 -33.51
C PHE A 44 0.37 -1.63 -34.46
N PRO A 45 0.40 -1.96 -35.76
CA PRO A 45 1.33 -1.35 -36.70
C PRO A 45 0.82 0.02 -37.16
N ILE A 46 0.91 1.02 -36.28
CA ILE A 46 0.41 2.36 -36.56
C ILE A 46 1.18 3.02 -37.73
N SER A 47 2.42 2.60 -37.96
CA SER A 47 3.29 3.10 -39.03
C SER A 47 2.77 2.75 -40.42
N SER A 48 2.34 1.51 -40.64
CA SER A 48 1.85 1.02 -41.93
C SER A 48 0.33 1.06 -42.07
N GLU A 49 -0.42 0.65 -41.03
CA GLU A 49 -1.89 0.48 -41.08
C GLU A 49 -2.65 1.65 -40.42
N GLY A 50 -1.96 2.48 -39.64
CA GLY A 50 -2.58 3.64 -39.00
C GLY A 50 -3.03 4.69 -40.02
N ARG A 51 -4.13 5.39 -39.74
CA ARG A 51 -4.70 6.43 -40.62
C ARG A 51 -4.68 7.79 -39.95
N ASP A 52 -4.33 8.84 -40.68
CA ASP A 52 -4.45 10.21 -40.18
C ASP A 52 -5.93 10.62 -40.17
N ALA A 53 -6.48 10.88 -38.99
CA ALA A 53 -7.88 11.23 -38.83
C ALA A 53 -8.10 12.20 -37.67
N TYR A 54 -9.22 12.93 -37.73
CA TYR A 54 -9.80 13.56 -36.55
C TYR A 54 -10.48 12.46 -35.73
N SER A 55 -10.00 12.24 -34.51
CA SER A 55 -10.61 11.26 -33.63
C SER A 55 -11.96 11.76 -33.14
N ALA A 56 -12.89 10.85 -32.82
CA ALA A 56 -14.24 11.21 -32.39
C ALA A 56 -14.21 12.03 -31.10
N CYS A 57 -13.28 11.69 -30.20
CA CYS A 57 -13.13 12.36 -28.91
C CYS A 57 -12.17 13.56 -28.93
N MET A 58 -11.37 13.75 -29.99
CA MET A 58 -10.46 14.89 -30.15
C MET A 58 -10.56 15.49 -31.57
N PRO A 59 -11.71 16.09 -31.93
CA PRO A 59 -11.95 16.57 -33.30
C PRO A 59 -11.08 17.78 -33.70
N GLY A 60 -10.37 18.41 -32.76
CA GLY A 60 -9.54 19.60 -33.01
C GLY A 60 -8.13 19.32 -33.54
N LYS A 61 -7.67 18.06 -33.59
CA LYS A 61 -6.30 17.70 -34.00
C LYS A 61 -6.29 16.45 -34.87
N ILE A 62 -5.60 16.50 -36.00
CA ILE A 62 -5.32 15.31 -36.82
C ILE A 62 -4.20 14.51 -36.15
N MET A 63 -4.47 13.25 -35.88
CA MET A 63 -3.51 12.31 -35.28
C MET A 63 -3.63 10.96 -35.98
N ARG A 64 -2.62 10.11 -35.83
CA ARG A 64 -2.66 8.78 -36.42
C ARG A 64 -3.47 7.85 -35.53
N VAL A 65 -4.42 7.13 -36.12
CA VAL A 65 -5.34 6.24 -35.42
C VAL A 65 -5.29 4.83 -35.97
N ILE A 66 -5.35 3.84 -35.09
CA ILE A 66 -5.52 2.43 -35.46
C ILE A 66 -6.59 1.81 -34.58
N ARG A 67 -7.46 0.99 -35.20
CA ARG A 67 -8.72 0.54 -34.59
C ARG A 67 -8.66 -0.90 -34.17
N PHE A 68 -9.40 -1.21 -33.11
CA PHE A 68 -9.65 -2.57 -32.69
C PHE A 68 -11.04 -2.70 -32.08
N CYS A 69 -11.48 -3.93 -31.96
CA CYS A 69 -12.77 -4.26 -31.42
C CYS A 69 -12.65 -5.24 -30.26
N ILE A 70 -13.58 -5.14 -29.32
CA ILE A 70 -13.76 -6.12 -28.26
C ILE A 70 -15.22 -6.55 -28.26
N GLN A 71 -15.45 -7.86 -28.37
CA GLN A 71 -16.78 -8.45 -28.34
C GLN A 71 -16.74 -9.74 -27.51
N TYR A 72 -17.29 -9.67 -26.30
CA TYR A 72 -17.46 -10.85 -25.45
C TYR A 72 -18.61 -10.69 -24.44
N GLU A 73 -19.13 -11.82 -23.99
CA GLU A 73 -20.08 -11.96 -22.90
C GLU A 73 -19.38 -12.63 -21.72
N GLY A 74 -19.49 -12.03 -20.54
CA GLY A 74 -18.87 -12.55 -19.33
C GLY A 74 -18.87 -11.56 -18.18
N ILE A 75 -18.89 -12.11 -16.97
CA ILE A 75 -18.84 -11.38 -15.68
C ILE A 75 -17.40 -11.10 -15.24
N PHE A 76 -16.55 -10.69 -16.18
CA PHE A 76 -15.16 -10.31 -15.93
C PHE A 76 -14.78 -9.12 -16.80
N SER A 77 -13.65 -8.48 -16.51
CA SER A 77 -13.15 -7.34 -17.27
C SER A 77 -11.90 -7.68 -18.05
N ILE A 78 -11.73 -7.08 -19.22
CA ILE A 78 -10.47 -7.10 -19.97
C ILE A 78 -9.76 -5.77 -19.73
N VAL A 79 -8.51 -5.83 -19.29
CA VAL A 79 -7.61 -4.68 -19.24
C VAL A 79 -6.84 -4.58 -20.54
N VAL A 80 -6.86 -3.39 -21.12
CA VAL A 80 -6.00 -3.00 -22.24
C VAL A 80 -4.87 -2.14 -21.69
N SER A 81 -3.63 -2.56 -21.88
CA SER A 81 -2.45 -1.85 -21.36
C SER A 81 -1.35 -1.65 -22.42
N THR A 82 -0.84 -0.42 -22.55
CA THR A 82 0.32 -0.07 -23.40
C THR A 82 1.55 0.33 -22.59
N LEU A 83 1.60 -0.03 -21.30
CA LEU A 83 2.67 0.39 -20.38
C LEU A 83 4.06 -0.11 -20.78
N GLN A 84 4.15 -1.13 -21.63
CA GLN A 84 5.44 -1.73 -22.02
C GLN A 84 6.43 -0.68 -22.56
N GLU A 85 5.93 0.27 -23.36
CA GLU A 85 6.76 1.27 -24.05
C GLU A 85 7.16 2.49 -23.23
N ASN A 86 6.49 2.76 -22.10
CA ASN A 86 6.67 4.03 -21.37
C ASN A 86 6.42 5.28 -22.24
N ARG A 87 5.36 5.26 -23.06
CA ARG A 87 5.03 6.34 -24.00
C ARG A 87 3.64 6.91 -23.76
N MET A 88 3.52 8.21 -24.02
CA MET A 88 2.25 8.89 -24.05
C MET A 88 1.41 8.37 -25.21
N ARG A 89 0.34 7.63 -24.90
CA ARG A 89 -0.64 7.15 -25.88
C ARG A 89 -2.03 7.60 -25.46
N TYR A 90 -2.93 7.72 -26.42
CA TYR A 90 -4.34 7.93 -26.15
C TYR A 90 -5.13 6.75 -26.69
N MET A 91 -6.26 6.47 -26.03
CA MET A 91 -7.21 5.47 -26.47
C MET A 91 -8.59 6.09 -26.40
N GLN A 92 -9.44 5.82 -27.38
CA GLN A 92 -10.84 6.23 -27.34
C GLN A 92 -11.76 5.05 -27.60
N GLU A 93 -12.97 5.15 -27.06
CA GLU A 93 -14.13 4.35 -27.44
C GLU A 93 -15.10 5.27 -28.20
N PHE A 94 -15.67 4.78 -29.29
CA PHE A 94 -16.61 5.54 -30.09
C PHE A 94 -17.71 4.64 -30.65
N ARG A 95 -18.88 5.22 -30.91
CA ARG A 95 -20.04 4.56 -31.51
C ARG A 95 -20.23 5.08 -32.92
N LYS A 96 -20.74 4.24 -33.80
CA LYS A 96 -21.18 4.69 -35.13
C LYS A 96 -22.63 5.14 -35.02
N THR A 97 -22.91 6.37 -35.44
CA THR A 97 -24.28 6.88 -35.55
C THR A 97 -24.96 6.36 -36.81
N ALA A 98 -26.30 6.44 -36.87
CA ALA A 98 -27.07 6.08 -38.06
C ALA A 98 -26.63 6.86 -39.31
N ASP A 99 -26.17 8.10 -39.13
CA ASP A 99 -25.69 8.99 -40.20
C ASP A 99 -24.25 8.67 -40.65
N GLY A 100 -23.62 7.64 -40.09
CA GLY A 100 -22.26 7.23 -40.42
C GLY A 100 -21.17 8.10 -39.79
N THR A 101 -21.51 8.98 -38.86
CA THR A 101 -20.55 9.74 -38.06
C THR A 101 -20.10 8.93 -36.84
N ASN A 102 -18.94 9.29 -36.27
CA ASN A 102 -18.45 8.66 -35.04
C ASN A 102 -18.78 9.57 -33.85
N GLU A 103 -19.48 9.02 -32.87
CA GLU A 103 -19.79 9.67 -31.60
C GLU A 103 -18.79 9.21 -30.53
N CYS A 104 -18.18 10.15 -29.82
CA CYS A 104 -17.28 9.83 -28.72
C CYS A 104 -18.04 9.21 -27.55
N VAL A 105 -17.57 8.07 -27.05
CA VAL A 105 -18.03 7.52 -25.77
C VAL A 105 -17.13 7.98 -24.65
N GLN A 106 -15.82 7.73 -24.81
CA GLN A 106 -14.85 7.99 -23.77
C GLN A 106 -13.44 8.12 -24.36
N LEU A 107 -12.63 8.96 -23.72
CA LEU A 107 -11.22 9.16 -24.03
C LEU A 107 -10.36 8.82 -22.80
N TRP A 108 -9.30 8.07 -23.02
CA TRP A 108 -8.28 7.76 -22.03
C TRP A 108 -6.93 8.28 -22.48
N GLN A 109 -6.22 8.90 -21.53
CA GLN A 109 -4.89 9.45 -21.74
C GLN A 109 -3.88 8.66 -20.90
N GLY A 110 -2.87 8.10 -21.55
CA GLY A 110 -1.82 7.30 -20.92
C GLY A 110 -0.72 8.11 -20.26
N MET A 111 -1.07 9.14 -19.48
CA MET A 111 -0.12 9.97 -18.74
C MET A 111 -0.02 9.52 -17.29
N ALA A 112 1.21 9.26 -16.81
CA ALA A 112 1.45 9.10 -15.39
C ALA A 112 1.47 10.48 -14.70
N PHE A 113 0.51 10.73 -13.80
CA PHE A 113 0.43 11.96 -13.00
C PHE A 113 0.93 11.73 -11.56
N GLY A 114 1.55 12.75 -10.96
CA GLY A 114 1.90 12.78 -9.53
C GLY A 114 2.84 11.65 -9.05
N ASN A 115 2.54 11.05 -7.88
CA ASN A 115 3.32 9.97 -7.25
C ASN A 115 3.52 8.74 -8.14
N GLN A 116 2.73 8.56 -9.21
CA GLN A 116 2.94 7.48 -10.17
C GLN A 116 4.26 7.65 -10.95
N ARG A 117 4.67 8.88 -11.26
CA ARG A 117 5.96 9.15 -11.91
C ARG A 117 7.14 8.98 -10.94
N ILE A 118 6.92 9.25 -9.65
CA ILE A 118 7.93 9.17 -8.58
C ILE A 118 8.23 7.70 -8.21
N ASN A 119 7.23 6.81 -8.30
CA ASN A 119 7.39 5.36 -8.10
C ASN A 119 7.88 4.61 -9.37
N GLY A 120 8.43 5.31 -10.36
CA GLY A 120 8.98 4.71 -11.58
C GLY A 120 7.92 4.14 -12.56
N ARG A 121 6.66 4.56 -12.46
CA ARG A 121 5.58 4.05 -13.33
C ARG A 121 5.71 4.62 -14.74
N LYS A 122 5.53 3.74 -15.71
CA LYS A 122 5.64 4.02 -17.14
C LYS A 122 4.41 4.79 -17.65
N ASN A 123 4.59 5.66 -18.64
CA ASN A 123 3.51 6.21 -19.44
C ASN A 123 2.89 5.12 -20.33
N GLY A 124 1.59 5.20 -20.54
CA GLY A 124 0.83 4.23 -21.31
C GLY A 124 -0.62 4.21 -20.87
N VAL A 125 -1.50 3.79 -21.78
CA VAL A 125 -2.93 3.63 -21.50
C VAL A 125 -3.12 2.37 -20.67
N VAL A 126 -3.93 2.44 -19.62
CA VAL A 126 -4.44 1.27 -18.87
C VAL A 126 -5.93 1.45 -18.68
N VAL A 127 -6.73 0.64 -19.37
CA VAL A 127 -8.18 0.80 -19.41
C VAL A 127 -8.85 -0.51 -19.07
N ARG A 128 -9.80 -0.45 -18.12
CA ARG A 128 -10.69 -1.55 -17.77
C ARG A 128 -11.91 -1.54 -18.67
N ILE A 129 -12.19 -2.68 -19.29
CA ILE A 129 -13.34 -2.84 -20.20
C ILE A 129 -14.19 -3.98 -19.64
N ASN A 130 -15.41 -3.66 -19.23
CA ASN A 130 -16.37 -4.67 -18.77
C ASN A 130 -16.97 -5.45 -19.95
N GLY A 131 -17.45 -6.66 -19.65
CA GLY A 131 -18.16 -7.52 -20.59
C GLY A 131 -19.30 -6.77 -21.27
N SER A 132 -19.46 -7.00 -22.57
CA SER A 132 -20.36 -6.23 -23.41
C SER A 132 -21.67 -6.94 -23.71
N ASN A 133 -22.01 -8.02 -22.99
CA ASN A 133 -23.17 -8.89 -23.28
C ASN A 133 -23.23 -9.27 -24.77
N GLY A 134 -22.05 -9.55 -25.37
CA GLY A 134 -21.92 -9.88 -26.79
C GLY A 134 -22.02 -8.70 -27.76
N LEU A 135 -22.25 -7.46 -27.29
CA LEU A 135 -22.25 -6.26 -28.12
C LEU A 135 -20.84 -5.91 -28.59
N GLU A 136 -20.74 -5.51 -29.85
CA GLU A 136 -19.49 -5.04 -30.44
C GLU A 136 -19.12 -3.65 -29.89
N ARG A 137 -17.93 -3.52 -29.28
CA ARG A 137 -17.39 -2.23 -28.82
C ARG A 137 -16.14 -1.87 -29.60
N VAL A 138 -16.16 -0.67 -30.19
CA VAL A 138 -15.10 -0.20 -31.09
C VAL A 138 -14.21 0.81 -30.40
N PHE A 139 -12.91 0.55 -30.49
CA PHE A 139 -11.86 1.36 -29.88
C PHE A 139 -10.83 1.79 -30.93
N SER A 140 -10.03 2.79 -30.58
CA SER A 140 -8.82 3.09 -31.33
C SER A 140 -7.73 3.66 -30.45
N PHE A 141 -6.50 3.23 -30.70
CA PHE A 141 -5.31 3.93 -30.23
C PHE A 141 -5.07 5.17 -31.11
N ILE A 142 -4.63 6.24 -30.48
CA ILE A 142 -4.30 7.51 -31.11
C ILE A 142 -2.89 7.91 -30.67
N SER A 143 -2.07 8.31 -31.64
CA SER A 143 -0.68 8.74 -31.42
C SER A 143 -0.33 9.94 -32.30
N ASP A 144 0.50 10.84 -31.78
CA ASP A 144 1.21 11.85 -32.56
C ASP A 144 2.46 11.29 -33.23
N GLU A 145 3.04 10.21 -32.69
CA GLU A 145 4.20 9.53 -33.26
C GLU A 145 3.75 8.59 -34.38
N ARG A 146 4.04 8.97 -35.63
CA ARG A 146 3.51 8.31 -36.83
C ARG A 146 4.26 7.05 -37.26
N GLU A 147 5.44 6.81 -36.71
CA GLU A 147 6.39 5.77 -37.16
C GLU A 147 6.61 4.67 -36.10
N ILE A 148 5.97 4.77 -34.93
CA ILE A 148 6.22 3.89 -33.79
C ILE A 148 4.96 3.07 -33.50
N ASP A 149 5.03 1.78 -33.81
CA ASP A 149 3.98 0.81 -33.54
C ASP A 149 3.68 0.69 -32.04
N ILE A 150 2.47 0.23 -31.69
CA ILE A 150 1.98 0.24 -30.31
C ILE A 150 1.78 -1.21 -29.83
N PRO A 151 2.66 -1.77 -28.99
CA PRO A 151 2.41 -3.02 -28.30
C PRO A 151 1.37 -2.80 -27.20
N ALA A 152 0.24 -3.49 -27.33
CA ALA A 152 -0.83 -3.50 -26.35
C ALA A 152 -1.01 -4.91 -25.79
N THR A 153 -1.27 -4.97 -24.49
CA THR A 153 -1.56 -6.19 -23.76
C THR A 153 -3.03 -6.23 -23.38
N PHE A 154 -3.64 -7.40 -23.53
CA PHE A 154 -5.01 -7.71 -23.16
C PHE A 154 -4.97 -8.81 -22.11
N THR A 155 -5.51 -8.51 -20.94
CA THR A 155 -5.54 -9.44 -19.80
C THR A 155 -6.94 -9.47 -19.22
N ALA A 156 -7.51 -10.66 -19.04
CA ALA A 156 -8.74 -10.79 -18.29
C ALA A 156 -8.44 -10.70 -16.79
N ILE A 157 -9.22 -9.90 -16.07
CA ILE A 157 -9.11 -9.68 -14.64
C ILE A 157 -10.48 -9.69 -13.99
N CYS A 158 -10.46 -9.86 -12.67
CA CYS A 158 -11.61 -9.64 -11.80
C CYS A 158 -12.87 -10.42 -12.22
N PRO A 159 -12.80 -11.77 -12.21
CA PRO A 159 -14.00 -12.59 -12.34
C PRO A 159 -15.04 -12.21 -11.29
N GLU A 160 -16.32 -12.31 -11.66
CA GLU A 160 -17.50 -11.88 -10.89
C GLU A 160 -17.45 -10.42 -10.41
N ASN A 161 -16.65 -9.57 -11.08
CA ASN A 161 -16.31 -8.23 -10.61
C ASN A 161 -15.84 -8.20 -9.13
N CYS A 162 -15.10 -9.23 -8.69
CA CYS A 162 -14.67 -9.37 -7.30
C CYS A 162 -15.82 -9.31 -6.27
N HIS A 163 -17.06 -9.58 -6.71
CA HIS A 163 -18.28 -9.37 -5.92
C HIS A 163 -18.33 -7.99 -5.24
N GLU A 164 -17.90 -6.95 -5.95
CA GLU A 164 -17.83 -5.57 -5.44
C GLU A 164 -19.21 -5.05 -5.00
N SER A 165 -20.28 -5.44 -5.70
CA SER A 165 -21.66 -5.05 -5.37
C SER A 165 -22.14 -5.57 -4.01
N THR A 166 -21.61 -6.69 -3.54
CA THR A 166 -21.91 -7.25 -2.21
C THR A 166 -20.87 -6.85 -1.16
N GLY A 167 -19.86 -6.05 -1.55
CA GLY A 167 -18.80 -5.58 -0.67
C GLY A 167 -17.75 -6.63 -0.33
N ASN A 168 -17.57 -7.67 -1.15
CA ASN A 168 -16.61 -8.74 -0.85
C ASN A 168 -15.17 -8.35 -1.22
N GLY A 169 -14.97 -7.48 -2.20
CA GLY A 169 -13.65 -7.09 -2.68
C GLY A 169 -13.72 -5.99 -3.73
N VAL A 170 -12.56 -5.51 -4.14
CA VAL A 170 -12.41 -4.45 -5.15
C VAL A 170 -11.45 -4.92 -6.24
N CYS A 171 -11.82 -4.65 -7.49
CA CYS A 171 -10.97 -4.95 -8.63
C CYS A 171 -9.80 -3.96 -8.74
N SER A 172 -8.57 -4.43 -8.54
CA SER A 172 -7.37 -3.59 -8.65
C SER A 172 -6.80 -3.62 -10.07
N LEU A 173 -6.85 -2.47 -10.76
CA LEU A 173 -6.17 -2.28 -12.04
C LEU A 173 -4.65 -2.18 -11.91
N TYR A 174 -4.15 -1.92 -10.69
CA TYR A 174 -2.72 -1.89 -10.41
C TYR A 174 -2.18 -3.31 -10.26
N ASP A 175 -2.81 -4.11 -9.43
CA ASP A 175 -2.38 -5.48 -9.13
C ASP A 175 -2.88 -6.50 -10.17
N MET A 176 -3.74 -6.07 -11.10
CA MET A 176 -4.42 -6.90 -12.11
C MET A 176 -5.17 -8.09 -11.50
N LYS A 177 -5.71 -7.92 -10.30
CA LYS A 177 -6.41 -8.97 -9.53
C LYS A 177 -7.49 -8.39 -8.63
N CYS A 178 -8.29 -9.27 -8.04
CA CYS A 178 -9.21 -8.88 -6.98
C CYS A 178 -8.48 -8.69 -5.65
N ASN A 179 -8.73 -7.57 -4.98
CA ASN A 179 -8.30 -7.31 -3.62
C ASN A 179 -9.50 -7.56 -2.70
N CYS A 180 -9.51 -8.72 -2.05
CA CYS A 180 -10.62 -9.18 -1.23
C CYS A 180 -10.60 -8.57 0.17
N ASN A 181 -11.79 -8.30 0.70
CA ASN A 181 -11.98 -7.90 2.08
C ASN A 181 -11.75 -9.09 3.03
N ALA A 182 -11.62 -8.79 4.32
CA ALA A 182 -11.50 -9.80 5.37
C ALA A 182 -12.65 -10.84 5.28
N SER A 183 -12.32 -12.14 5.38
CA SER A 183 -13.24 -13.29 5.22
C SER A 183 -13.65 -13.63 3.78
N PHE A 184 -13.06 -12.99 2.77
CA PHE A 184 -13.25 -13.30 1.35
C PHE A 184 -11.91 -13.64 0.70
N GLY A 185 -11.92 -14.46 -0.36
CA GLY A 185 -10.71 -14.91 -1.04
C GLY A 185 -10.99 -15.63 -2.36
N GLY A 186 -9.97 -16.29 -2.90
CA GLY A 186 -10.01 -16.77 -4.28
C GLY A 186 -9.79 -15.66 -5.31
N VAL A 187 -9.87 -16.01 -6.59
CA VAL A 187 -9.65 -15.09 -7.72
C VAL A 187 -10.78 -14.08 -7.92
N ASP A 188 -11.95 -14.34 -7.37
CA ASP A 188 -13.23 -13.63 -7.50
C ASP A 188 -13.74 -13.03 -6.18
N CYS A 189 -13.01 -13.19 -5.07
CA CYS A 189 -13.46 -12.80 -3.72
C CYS A 189 -14.78 -13.44 -3.29
N HIS A 190 -14.96 -14.73 -3.56
CA HIS A 190 -16.02 -15.49 -2.93
C HIS A 190 -15.80 -15.58 -1.41
N LYS A 191 -16.88 -15.88 -0.69
CA LYS A 191 -16.85 -16.02 0.77
C LYS A 191 -15.97 -17.22 1.15
N LEU A 192 -14.98 -16.99 2.00
CA LEU A 192 -14.12 -18.08 2.47
C LEU A 192 -14.92 -19.08 3.28
N CYS A 193 -14.57 -20.34 3.14
CA CYS A 193 -15.11 -21.42 3.98
C CYS A 193 -14.43 -21.46 5.35
N TYR A 194 -13.18 -20.99 5.46
CA TYR A 194 -12.38 -20.97 6.68
C TYR A 194 -11.62 -19.64 6.83
N TYR A 195 -11.79 -18.95 7.96
CA TYR A 195 -11.15 -17.65 8.21
C TYR A 195 -10.87 -17.44 9.70
N ASN A 196 -9.71 -16.86 10.04
CA ASN A 196 -9.28 -16.61 11.43
C ASN A 196 -9.38 -17.82 12.37
N GLY A 197 -9.02 -19.01 11.87
CA GLY A 197 -9.01 -20.23 12.69
C GLY A 197 -10.38 -20.89 12.88
N ALA A 198 -11.42 -20.44 12.18
CA ALA A 198 -12.77 -20.98 12.29
C ALA A 198 -13.43 -21.18 10.92
N PHE A 199 -14.26 -22.22 10.82
CA PHE A 199 -15.13 -22.40 9.67
C PHE A 199 -16.30 -21.42 9.73
N LEU A 200 -16.64 -20.80 8.60
CA LEU A 200 -17.71 -19.81 8.55
C LEU A 200 -19.12 -20.43 8.61
N ASP A 201 -19.24 -21.75 8.41
CA ASP A 201 -20.47 -22.52 8.66
C ASP A 201 -20.56 -23.03 10.12
N GLY A 202 -19.55 -22.75 10.94
CA GLY A 202 -19.44 -23.09 12.35
C GLY A 202 -18.88 -24.47 12.68
N VAL A 203 -18.95 -25.45 11.77
CA VAL A 203 -18.57 -26.85 12.06
C VAL A 203 -17.58 -27.42 11.04
N GLY A 204 -17.53 -26.90 9.81
CA GLY A 204 -16.64 -27.36 8.75
C GLY A 204 -16.97 -28.76 8.24
N ASN A 205 -18.24 -29.14 8.23
CA ASN A 205 -18.63 -30.50 7.87
C ASN A 205 -18.26 -30.80 6.41
N ASN A 206 -17.46 -31.85 6.20
CA ASN A 206 -16.89 -32.20 4.90
C ASN A 206 -16.01 -31.11 4.26
N GLN A 207 -15.41 -30.23 5.08
CA GLN A 207 -14.52 -29.17 4.62
C GLN A 207 -13.10 -29.37 5.15
N CYS A 208 -12.11 -29.09 4.29
CA CYS A 208 -10.70 -29.02 4.68
C CYS A 208 -10.31 -27.61 5.13
N TYR A 209 -9.24 -27.51 5.94
CA TYR A 209 -8.67 -26.23 6.30
C TYR A 209 -8.07 -25.54 5.08
N GLN A 210 -8.59 -24.36 4.74
CA GLN A 210 -8.11 -23.59 3.59
C GLN A 210 -6.61 -23.31 3.70
N GLY A 211 -5.88 -23.49 2.60
CA GLY A 211 -4.42 -23.31 2.52
C GLY A 211 -3.60 -24.54 2.93
N THR A 212 -4.23 -25.63 3.37
CA THR A 212 -3.54 -26.91 3.58
C THR A 212 -3.33 -27.68 2.28
N ASP A 213 -2.33 -28.56 2.24
CA ASP A 213 -2.03 -29.32 1.01
C ASP A 213 -3.24 -30.14 0.55
N GLY A 214 -3.47 -30.16 -0.76
CA GLY A 214 -4.62 -30.83 -1.36
C GLY A 214 -5.98 -30.16 -1.14
N CYS A 215 -6.07 -29.08 -0.35
CA CYS A 215 -7.30 -28.30 -0.16
C CYS A 215 -7.42 -27.20 -1.23
N ASP A 216 -8.60 -27.02 -1.81
CA ASP A 216 -8.91 -25.93 -2.75
C ASP A 216 -9.49 -24.69 -2.06
N ASP A 217 -9.73 -23.62 -2.82
CA ASP A 217 -10.24 -22.36 -2.29
C ASP A 217 -11.68 -22.45 -1.76
N TYR A 218 -12.41 -23.53 -2.10
CA TYR A 218 -13.76 -23.83 -1.63
C TYR A 218 -13.76 -24.82 -0.45
N CYS A 219 -12.61 -25.06 0.17
CA CYS A 219 -12.38 -26.02 1.25
C CYS A 219 -12.81 -27.45 0.88
N LYS A 220 -12.63 -27.83 -0.37
CA LYS A 220 -12.78 -29.22 -0.83
C LYS A 220 -11.42 -29.81 -1.15
N CYS A 221 -11.32 -31.12 -0.97
CA CYS A 221 -10.12 -31.83 -1.39
C CYS A 221 -10.09 -31.92 -2.92
N LYS A 222 -8.94 -31.56 -3.50
CA LYS A 222 -8.66 -31.67 -4.93
C LYS A 222 -8.76 -33.13 -5.38
N ASP A 223 -8.95 -33.32 -6.68
CA ASP A 223 -8.97 -34.66 -7.28
C ASP A 223 -7.71 -35.46 -6.91
N GLY A 224 -7.91 -36.70 -6.44
CA GLY A 224 -6.82 -37.55 -5.94
C GLY A 224 -6.50 -37.39 -4.44
N TYR A 225 -7.28 -36.59 -3.71
CA TYR A 225 -7.23 -36.47 -2.25
C TYR A 225 -8.56 -36.88 -1.61
N THR A 226 -8.49 -37.31 -0.35
CA THR A 226 -9.64 -37.71 0.48
C THR A 226 -9.60 -36.97 1.81
N LEU A 227 -10.76 -36.48 2.25
CA LEU A 227 -10.85 -35.74 3.50
C LEU A 227 -10.69 -36.69 4.70
N THR A 228 -9.71 -36.40 5.56
CA THR A 228 -9.47 -37.10 6.83
C THR A 228 -9.48 -36.06 7.95
N GLY A 229 -10.58 -36.00 8.71
CA GLY A 229 -10.84 -34.87 9.61
C GLY A 229 -11.10 -33.60 8.80
N HIS A 230 -10.27 -32.57 9.03
CA HIS A 230 -10.27 -31.32 8.24
C HIS A 230 -9.02 -31.17 7.37
N LEU A 231 -8.30 -32.26 7.09
CA LEU A 231 -7.11 -32.26 6.23
C LEU A 231 -7.32 -33.18 5.03
N CYS A 232 -6.78 -32.80 3.88
CA CYS A 232 -6.84 -33.61 2.68
C CYS A 232 -5.66 -34.58 2.63
N ALA A 233 -5.93 -35.87 2.77
CA ALA A 233 -4.96 -36.94 2.64
C ALA A 233 -4.90 -37.42 1.19
N SER A 234 -3.70 -37.50 0.61
CA SER A 234 -3.48 -38.08 -0.70
C SER A 234 -3.88 -39.57 -0.71
N THR A 235 -4.21 -40.12 -1.87
CA THR A 235 -4.46 -41.57 -2.00
C THR A 235 -3.25 -42.44 -1.61
N THR A 236 -2.02 -41.92 -1.73
CA THR A 236 -0.77 -42.58 -1.29
C THR A 236 -0.64 -42.64 0.23
N CYS A 237 -1.00 -41.55 0.92
CA CYS A 237 -1.09 -41.50 2.38
C CYS A 237 -2.12 -42.50 2.92
N SER A 238 -3.34 -42.50 2.35
CA SER A 238 -4.42 -43.40 2.78
C SER A 238 -4.10 -44.88 2.54
N SER A 239 -3.29 -45.20 1.53
CA SER A 239 -2.86 -46.56 1.21
C SER A 239 -1.55 -46.99 1.91
N ARG A 240 -0.94 -46.11 2.72
CA ARG A 240 0.38 -46.30 3.37
C ARG A 240 1.49 -46.70 2.39
N ASN A 241 1.34 -46.31 1.13
CA ASN A 241 2.34 -46.52 0.10
C ASN A 241 3.08 -45.20 -0.11
N PHE A 242 3.94 -44.87 0.86
CA PHE A 242 4.58 -43.57 0.96
C PHE A 242 5.54 -43.35 -0.21
N ASP A 243 5.22 -42.35 -1.04
CA ASP A 243 6.11 -41.92 -2.10
C ASP A 243 7.06 -40.83 -1.59
N SER A 244 8.37 -41.09 -1.69
CA SER A 244 9.43 -40.15 -1.30
C SER A 244 9.32 -38.77 -1.97
N LEU A 245 8.68 -38.67 -3.14
CA LEU A 245 8.49 -37.43 -3.88
C LEU A 245 7.43 -36.50 -3.26
N LYS A 246 6.49 -37.05 -2.47
CA LYS A 246 5.40 -36.29 -1.83
C LYS A 246 5.67 -35.86 -0.39
N LYS A 247 6.90 -36.12 0.11
CA LYS A 247 7.35 -35.78 1.47
C LYS A 247 6.39 -36.27 2.56
N GLU A 248 5.88 -37.49 2.42
CA GLU A 248 4.91 -38.05 3.34
C GLU A 248 5.60 -38.68 4.57
N CYS A 249 5.06 -38.46 5.77
CA CYS A 249 5.46 -39.08 7.04
C CYS A 249 4.44 -40.15 7.47
N ASP A 250 4.85 -41.06 8.37
CA ASP A 250 3.92 -42.03 8.96
C ASP A 250 2.93 -41.30 9.89
N PRO A 251 1.60 -41.39 9.70
CA PRO A 251 0.61 -40.76 10.57
C PRO A 251 0.73 -41.08 12.07
N LYS A 252 1.44 -42.16 12.43
CA LYS A 252 1.69 -42.53 13.83
C LYS A 252 2.97 -41.93 14.41
N SER A 253 3.81 -41.30 13.58
CA SER A 253 5.06 -40.68 14.02
C SER A 253 4.81 -39.31 14.66
N GLU A 254 5.67 -38.93 15.60
CA GLU A 254 5.63 -37.62 16.25
C GLU A 254 5.71 -36.49 15.21
N GLY A 255 4.86 -35.47 15.34
CA GLY A 255 4.84 -34.31 14.44
C GLY A 255 4.19 -34.56 13.07
N CYS A 256 3.73 -35.78 12.79
CA CYS A 256 3.01 -36.10 11.55
C CYS A 256 1.50 -35.91 11.71
N GLN A 257 0.89 -35.20 10.77
CA GLN A 257 -0.55 -34.94 10.74
C GLN A 257 -1.32 -36.05 10.00
N ALA A 258 -2.65 -36.04 10.12
CA ALA A 258 -3.53 -37.06 9.54
C ALA A 258 -3.48 -37.14 7.99
N ASN A 259 -2.97 -36.10 7.31
CA ASN A 259 -2.70 -36.07 5.88
C ASN A 259 -1.28 -36.56 5.50
N CYS A 260 -0.57 -37.21 6.43
CA CYS A 260 0.81 -37.66 6.27
C CYS A 260 1.80 -36.52 5.99
N GLN A 261 1.50 -35.29 6.40
CA GLN A 261 2.44 -34.15 6.30
C GLN A 261 2.95 -33.77 7.68
N CYS A 262 4.21 -33.35 7.76
CA CYS A 262 4.72 -32.79 9.01
C CYS A 262 4.04 -31.46 9.31
N ASP A 263 3.78 -31.20 10.59
CA ASP A 263 3.33 -29.88 11.04
C ASP A 263 4.43 -28.84 10.80
N ALA A 264 4.36 -28.15 9.67
CA ALA A 264 5.41 -27.27 9.18
C ALA A 264 5.73 -26.08 10.10
N GLN A 265 4.84 -25.73 11.04
CA GLN A 265 5.11 -24.67 12.01
C GLN A 265 6.16 -25.09 13.04
N PHE A 266 6.15 -26.36 13.44
CA PHE A 266 6.95 -26.86 14.56
C PHE A 266 7.91 -27.98 14.17
N PHE A 267 7.76 -28.57 12.99
CA PHE A 267 8.55 -29.70 12.52
C PHE A 267 9.07 -29.52 11.10
N THR A 268 10.26 -30.04 10.85
CA THR A 268 10.90 -30.13 9.54
C THR A 268 10.89 -31.58 9.04
N TYR A 269 10.35 -31.81 7.84
CA TYR A 269 10.38 -33.12 7.20
C TYR A 269 11.79 -33.50 6.73
N LYS A 270 12.25 -34.71 7.06
CA LYS A 270 13.44 -35.31 6.47
C LYS A 270 13.32 -36.84 6.43
N ARG A 271 13.36 -37.41 5.22
CA ARG A 271 13.38 -38.88 4.97
C ARG A 271 12.26 -39.66 5.71
N GLY A 272 11.02 -39.18 5.66
CA GLY A 272 9.87 -39.87 6.25
C GLY A 272 9.61 -39.55 7.73
N ILE A 273 10.46 -38.74 8.37
CA ILE A 273 10.37 -38.37 9.79
C ILE A 273 10.21 -36.86 9.91
N CYS A 274 9.39 -36.43 10.87
CA CYS A 274 9.21 -35.03 11.25
C CYS A 274 10.14 -34.70 12.42
N TYR A 275 11.08 -33.81 12.19
CA TYR A 275 12.06 -33.38 13.20
C TYR A 275 11.57 -32.11 13.89
N PRO A 276 11.47 -32.05 15.23
CA PRO A 276 11.15 -30.82 15.94
C PRO A 276 12.14 -29.70 15.57
N ASN A 277 11.65 -28.49 15.30
CA ASN A 277 12.48 -27.36 14.87
C ASN A 277 13.36 -26.80 16.00
N ASN A 278 12.92 -26.96 17.24
CA ASN A 278 13.65 -26.58 18.46
C ASN A 278 14.75 -27.58 18.82
N CYS A 279 14.63 -28.83 18.37
CA CYS A 279 15.62 -29.85 18.65
C CYS A 279 16.98 -29.53 17.99
N GLY A 280 18.03 -29.50 18.80
CA GLY A 280 19.42 -29.21 18.44
C GLY A 280 19.91 -27.82 18.83
N ASN A 281 19.15 -27.03 19.60
CA ASN A 281 19.45 -25.63 19.89
C ASN A 281 20.26 -25.40 21.19
N GLY A 282 20.53 -26.46 21.95
CA GLY A 282 21.19 -26.45 23.25
C GLY A 282 20.29 -26.11 24.44
N ILE A 283 18.97 -26.11 24.27
CA ILE A 283 17.98 -25.75 25.30
C ILE A 283 16.89 -26.81 25.33
N VAL A 284 16.80 -27.54 26.45
CA VAL A 284 15.69 -28.47 26.67
C VAL A 284 14.39 -27.69 26.87
N GLU A 285 13.49 -27.81 25.91
CA GLU A 285 12.20 -27.15 25.94
C GLU A 285 11.04 -28.06 25.51
N SER A 286 9.81 -27.53 25.49
CA SER A 286 8.64 -28.33 25.14
C SER A 286 8.53 -28.49 23.63
N VAL A 287 8.40 -29.74 23.17
CA VAL A 287 8.03 -30.05 21.79
C VAL A 287 6.53 -29.81 21.65
N VAL A 288 6.19 -28.82 20.84
CA VAL A 288 4.80 -28.38 20.59
C VAL A 288 4.36 -28.75 19.17
N SER A 289 3.06 -28.93 19.01
CA SER A 289 2.39 -29.05 17.71
C SER A 289 1.16 -28.16 17.68
N SER A 290 0.50 -28.09 16.53
CA SER A 290 -0.82 -27.46 16.38
C SER A 290 -1.88 -28.01 17.34
N SER A 291 -1.70 -29.22 17.87
CA SER A 291 -2.61 -29.85 18.84
C SER A 291 -2.26 -29.57 20.31
N GLY A 292 -1.17 -28.84 20.57
CA GLY A 292 -0.68 -28.51 21.91
C GLY A 292 0.71 -29.10 22.19
N VAL A 293 1.08 -29.12 23.48
CA VAL A 293 2.34 -29.71 23.94
C VAL A 293 2.28 -31.21 23.75
N LEU A 294 3.21 -31.76 22.96
CA LEU A 294 3.34 -33.20 22.77
C LEU A 294 4.12 -33.82 23.94
N ARG A 295 5.29 -33.23 24.25
CA ARG A 295 6.17 -33.66 25.34
C ARG A 295 7.21 -32.58 25.67
N LEU A 296 7.97 -32.80 26.74
CA LEU A 296 9.25 -32.11 26.97
C LEU A 296 10.37 -32.87 26.24
N GLU A 297 11.38 -32.16 25.74
CA GLU A 297 12.61 -32.79 25.26
C GLU A 297 13.30 -33.56 26.40
N ASP A 298 13.83 -34.74 26.09
CA ASP A 298 14.56 -35.53 27.08
C ASP A 298 16.02 -35.04 27.20
N CYS A 299 16.52 -34.40 26.15
CA CYS A 299 17.88 -33.90 26.01
C CYS A 299 17.94 -32.98 24.79
N ASP A 300 19.03 -32.21 24.65
CA ASP A 300 19.22 -31.40 23.47
C ASP A 300 20.71 -31.18 23.15
N ASN A 301 21.17 -31.71 22.01
CA ASN A 301 22.55 -31.61 21.51
C ASN A 301 23.64 -32.17 22.46
N GLY A 302 23.28 -33.00 23.45
CA GLY A 302 24.20 -33.63 24.40
C GLY A 302 24.48 -35.12 24.15
N LEU A 303 25.28 -35.71 25.05
CA LEU A 303 25.64 -37.14 24.98
C LEU A 303 24.42 -38.05 25.13
N TYR A 304 24.36 -39.10 24.31
CA TYR A 304 23.26 -40.07 24.26
C TYR A 304 21.88 -39.48 23.96
N CYS A 305 21.86 -38.32 23.29
CA CYS A 305 20.67 -37.70 22.73
C CYS A 305 20.52 -38.03 21.25
N ASP A 306 19.32 -38.46 20.83
CA ASP A 306 19.05 -38.71 19.41
C ASP A 306 18.66 -37.43 18.65
N SER A 307 18.56 -37.55 17.31
CA SER A 307 18.24 -36.41 16.44
C SER A 307 16.81 -35.89 16.58
N THR A 308 15.97 -36.54 17.39
CA THR A 308 14.61 -36.13 17.72
C THR A 308 14.50 -35.65 19.17
N CYS A 309 15.63 -35.42 19.86
CA CYS A 309 15.68 -34.95 21.24
C CYS A 309 14.99 -35.91 22.22
N HIS A 310 15.20 -37.21 21.97
CA HIS A 310 14.94 -38.28 22.91
C HIS A 310 16.25 -38.84 23.47
N CYS A 311 16.23 -39.25 24.75
CA CYS A 311 17.32 -40.03 25.30
C CYS A 311 17.35 -41.41 24.62
N MET A 312 18.54 -41.84 24.21
CA MET A 312 18.72 -43.19 23.71
C MET A 312 18.28 -44.22 24.77
N SER A 313 17.72 -45.33 24.31
CA SER A 313 17.18 -46.37 25.20
C SER A 313 18.17 -46.79 26.30
N GLY A 314 17.75 -46.72 27.56
CA GLY A 314 18.57 -47.05 28.74
C GLY A 314 19.25 -45.87 29.43
N TYR A 315 19.05 -44.65 28.93
CA TYR A 315 19.55 -43.41 29.51
C TYR A 315 18.38 -42.53 29.96
N VAL A 316 18.60 -41.74 31.01
CA VAL A 316 17.64 -40.75 31.52
C VAL A 316 18.28 -39.37 31.48
N GLN A 317 17.46 -38.32 31.42
CA GLN A 317 17.95 -36.96 31.42
C GLN A 317 18.86 -36.69 32.64
N ASP A 318 20.03 -36.12 32.39
CA ASP A 318 20.95 -35.72 33.45
C ASP A 318 20.41 -34.52 34.21
N LYS A 319 20.09 -34.72 35.50
CA LYS A 319 19.59 -33.65 36.38
C LYS A 319 20.60 -32.51 36.57
N SER A 320 21.89 -32.77 36.38
CA SER A 320 22.95 -31.76 36.51
C SER A 320 23.21 -31.01 35.21
N ASN A 321 22.88 -31.61 34.07
CA ASN A 321 22.97 -31.00 32.75
C ASN A 321 21.86 -31.54 31.85
N THR A 322 20.73 -30.83 31.80
CA THR A 322 19.52 -31.30 31.10
C THR A 322 19.74 -31.57 29.62
N THR A 323 20.76 -30.96 28.99
CA THR A 323 21.09 -31.14 27.57
C THR A 323 21.57 -32.55 27.20
N GLN A 324 21.98 -33.38 28.16
CA GLN A 324 22.53 -34.72 27.94
C GLN A 324 21.80 -35.79 28.75
N CYS A 325 21.97 -37.05 28.36
CA CYS A 325 21.41 -38.19 29.09
C CYS A 325 22.51 -38.99 29.80
N ILE A 326 22.23 -39.43 31.03
CA ILE A 326 23.11 -40.25 31.85
C ILE A 326 22.40 -41.53 32.28
N GLN A 327 23.19 -42.50 32.72
CA GLN A 327 22.67 -43.74 33.28
C GLN A 327 22.20 -43.50 34.73
N GLU A 328 21.00 -43.97 35.06
CA GLU A 328 20.28 -43.58 36.27
C GLU A 328 20.95 -44.09 37.58
N ASN A 329 21.28 -43.17 38.49
CA ASN A 329 21.64 -43.42 39.90
C ASN A 329 21.08 -42.27 40.76
N ASN A 330 20.04 -42.52 41.57
CA ASN A 330 19.29 -41.45 42.27
C ASN A 330 19.54 -41.43 43.81
N PRO A 331 19.90 -40.26 44.39
CA PRO A 331 19.62 -39.99 45.81
C PRO A 331 18.74 -38.73 46.03
N ALA A 332 17.82 -38.84 47.00
CA ALA A 332 16.64 -38.00 47.22
C ALA A 332 16.86 -36.58 47.83
N GLY A 333 18.10 -36.07 47.88
CA GLY A 333 18.42 -34.81 48.59
C GLY A 333 18.16 -33.51 47.81
N MET A 334 18.13 -33.55 46.47
CA MET A 334 18.00 -32.33 45.63
C MET A 334 16.61 -31.69 45.63
N ILE A 335 15.56 -32.47 45.90
CA ILE A 335 14.17 -32.03 45.69
C ILE A 335 13.77 -30.93 46.67
N VAL A 336 14.29 -30.97 47.90
CA VAL A 336 13.90 -30.04 48.97
C VAL A 336 14.51 -28.64 48.78
N GLY A 337 15.70 -28.54 48.16
CA GLY A 337 16.37 -27.25 47.94
C GLY A 337 15.75 -26.42 46.81
N ILE A 338 15.27 -27.07 45.76
CA ILE A 338 14.70 -26.41 44.57
C ILE A 338 13.39 -25.69 44.93
N VAL A 339 12.55 -26.31 45.76
CA VAL A 339 11.23 -25.77 46.12
C VAL A 339 11.34 -24.44 46.88
N VAL A 340 12.31 -24.29 47.79
CA VAL A 340 12.49 -23.06 48.57
C VAL A 340 13.07 -21.93 47.73
N GLY A 341 13.98 -22.25 46.80
CA GLY A 341 14.58 -21.26 45.89
C GLY A 341 13.57 -20.65 44.91
N CYS A 342 12.66 -21.47 44.36
CA CYS A 342 11.66 -21.01 43.40
C CYS A 342 10.67 -19.99 44.00
N VAL A 343 10.28 -20.15 45.26
CA VAL A 343 9.33 -19.24 45.94
C VAL A 343 9.92 -17.84 46.12
N VAL A 344 11.21 -17.75 46.46
CA VAL A 344 11.90 -16.45 46.64
C VAL A 344 12.10 -15.75 45.29
N ALA A 345 12.52 -16.47 44.25
CA ALA A 345 12.73 -15.91 42.93
C ALA A 345 11.42 -15.38 42.30
N PHE A 346 10.32 -16.12 42.47
CA PHE A 346 9.00 -15.71 41.96
C PHE A 346 8.50 -14.41 42.61
N SER A 347 8.76 -14.23 43.90
CA SER A 347 8.38 -13.02 44.64
C SER A 347 9.11 -11.77 44.11
N ILE A 348 10.40 -11.90 43.75
CA ILE A 348 11.19 -10.80 43.17
C ILE A 348 10.70 -10.44 41.77
N PHE A 349 10.36 -11.45 40.96
CA PHE A 349 9.86 -11.26 39.60
C PHE A 349 8.55 -10.44 39.57
N ILE A 350 7.61 -10.74 40.48
CA ILE A 350 6.34 -9.99 40.58
C ILE A 350 6.59 -8.52 40.91
N ALA A 351 7.53 -8.21 41.81
CA ALA A 351 7.85 -6.83 42.17
C ALA A 351 8.41 -6.04 40.98
N CYS A 352 9.28 -6.64 40.17
CA CYS A 352 9.81 -6.03 38.95
C CYS A 352 8.72 -5.78 37.90
N LEU A 353 7.78 -6.71 37.74
CA LEU A 353 6.69 -6.60 36.79
C LEU A 353 5.74 -5.44 37.14
N ILE A 354 5.44 -5.26 38.43
CA ILE A 354 4.65 -4.11 38.91
C ILE A 354 5.37 -2.78 38.62
N ALA A 355 6.69 -2.70 38.89
CA ALA A 355 7.47 -1.50 38.61
C ALA A 355 7.49 -1.14 37.11
N PHE A 356 7.59 -2.14 36.24
CA PHE A 356 7.55 -1.95 34.78
C PHE A 356 6.18 -1.47 34.29
N LEU A 357 5.08 -2.02 34.81
CA LEU A 357 3.72 -1.59 34.48
C LEU A 357 3.48 -0.13 34.90
N VAL A 358 3.96 0.29 36.07
CA VAL A 358 3.87 1.69 36.52
C VAL A 358 4.67 2.63 35.60
N TYR A 359 5.85 2.21 35.14
CA TYR A 359 6.68 3.00 34.23
C TYR A 359 6.01 3.19 32.85
N THR A 360 5.44 2.12 32.29
CA THR A 360 4.78 2.19 30.97
C THR A 360 3.47 2.98 31.01
N TYR A 361 2.71 2.94 32.11
CA TYR A 361 1.47 3.71 32.25
C TYR A 361 1.72 5.23 32.34
N ASN A 362 2.93 5.63 32.75
CA ASN A 362 3.33 7.05 32.83
C ASN A 362 3.86 7.63 31.50
N PHE A 363 4.05 6.83 30.44
CA PHE A 363 4.26 7.38 29.09
C PHE A 363 2.91 7.82 28.53
N GLY A 364 2.66 9.12 28.63
CA GLY A 364 1.39 9.76 28.34
C GLY A 364 0.78 9.33 27.01
N ARG A 365 -0.52 9.00 27.06
CA ARG A 365 -1.37 8.90 25.87
C ARG A 365 -1.39 10.27 25.20
N ILE A 366 -0.91 10.36 23.96
CA ILE A 366 -1.05 11.58 23.15
C ILE A 366 -2.54 11.71 22.83
N ASP A 367 -3.17 12.78 23.33
CA ASP A 367 -4.57 13.06 23.08
C ASP A 367 -4.73 13.57 21.64
N ILE A 368 -5.39 12.79 20.79
CA ILE A 368 -5.67 13.15 19.39
C ILE A 368 -6.45 14.48 19.29
N MET A 369 -7.18 14.87 20.33
CA MET A 369 -7.91 16.14 20.39
C MET A 369 -6.97 17.36 20.45
N GLU A 370 -5.70 17.19 20.84
CA GLU A 370 -4.71 18.26 20.84
C GLU A 370 -4.40 18.76 19.43
N PHE A 371 -4.35 17.85 18.44
CA PHE A 371 -4.09 18.19 17.03
C PHE A 371 -5.26 18.88 16.33
N LYS A 372 -6.45 18.92 16.97
CA LYS A 372 -7.64 19.62 16.47
C LYS A 372 -7.73 21.07 16.97
N LYS A 373 -6.88 21.47 17.92
CA LYS A 373 -6.87 22.83 18.48
C LYS A 373 -6.02 23.76 17.61
N GLN A 374 -6.45 25.02 17.51
CA GLN A 374 -5.67 26.10 16.92
C GLN A 374 -4.34 26.21 17.66
N GLN A 375 -3.23 26.29 16.91
CA GLN A 375 -1.93 26.57 17.51
C GLN A 375 -1.79 28.06 17.79
N GLU A 376 -1.06 28.39 18.85
CA GLU A 376 -0.79 29.79 19.23
C GLU A 376 -0.08 30.52 18.07
N PRO A 377 -0.55 31.71 17.66
CA PRO A 377 -0.01 32.39 16.50
C PRO A 377 1.39 32.95 16.77
N TYR A 378 2.18 33.04 15.70
CA TYR A 378 3.45 33.76 15.68
C TYR A 378 3.35 34.91 14.70
N TYR A 379 3.73 36.11 15.15
CA TYR A 379 3.65 37.32 14.33
C TYR A 379 4.40 37.12 13.00
N PHE A 380 3.72 37.37 11.88
CA PHE A 380 4.25 37.15 10.54
C PHE A 380 5.17 38.31 10.13
N TYR A 381 6.36 38.34 10.73
CA TYR A 381 7.35 39.38 10.47
C TYR A 381 8.00 39.18 9.10
N LEU A 382 7.77 40.12 8.17
CA LEU A 382 8.34 40.09 6.82
C LEU A 382 9.43 41.13 6.56
N SER A 383 9.64 42.07 7.48
CA SER A 383 10.62 43.14 7.26
C SER A 383 12.04 42.57 7.12
N GLY A 384 12.74 42.97 6.06
CA GLY A 384 14.07 42.44 5.71
C GLY A 384 14.08 40.98 5.24
N SER A 385 12.91 40.35 5.04
CA SER A 385 12.79 39.00 4.49
C SER A 385 12.86 39.00 2.97
N VAL A 386 13.44 37.95 2.37
CA VAL A 386 13.45 37.75 0.91
C VAL A 386 12.66 36.50 0.54
N SER A 387 11.76 36.62 -0.44
CA SER A 387 11.03 35.48 -0.98
C SER A 387 12.01 34.57 -1.72
N LYS A 388 12.26 33.37 -1.19
CA LYS A 388 13.23 32.43 -1.74
C LYS A 388 12.69 31.01 -1.63
N GLU A 389 12.62 30.31 -2.75
CA GLU A 389 12.25 28.89 -2.78
C GLU A 389 13.31 28.01 -2.09
N PRO A 390 12.93 26.89 -1.44
CA PRO A 390 13.89 25.95 -0.88
C PRO A 390 14.84 25.41 -1.96
N SER A 391 16.13 25.61 -1.77
CA SER A 391 17.16 25.10 -2.67
C SER A 391 18.50 24.97 -1.94
N ARG A 392 19.39 24.13 -2.46
CA ARG A 392 20.76 24.02 -1.93
C ARG A 392 21.50 25.35 -1.96
N GLU A 393 21.24 26.18 -2.98
CA GLU A 393 21.82 27.52 -3.13
C GLU A 393 21.34 28.47 -2.01
N ASN A 394 20.07 28.36 -1.64
CA ASN A 394 19.47 29.13 -0.56
C ASN A 394 19.78 28.56 0.83
N LYS A 395 20.54 27.45 0.91
CA LYS A 395 21.04 26.79 2.12
C LYS A 395 19.97 26.11 2.96
N TYR A 396 18.80 25.83 2.38
CA TYR A 396 17.76 25.02 3.01
C TYR A 396 16.90 24.28 1.99
N LEU A 397 16.37 23.11 2.36
CA LEU A 397 15.38 22.37 1.58
C LEU A 397 14.17 22.06 2.46
N ILE A 398 12.98 22.13 1.88
CA ILE A 398 11.70 21.78 2.50
C ILE A 398 10.88 21.07 1.43
N GLU A 399 10.54 19.80 1.66
CA GLU A 399 9.78 18.97 0.73
C GLU A 399 8.77 18.09 1.50
N PRO A 400 7.54 17.90 1.00
CA PRO A 400 6.97 18.48 -0.21
C PRO A 400 6.49 19.93 0.00
N LEU A 401 6.46 20.73 -1.08
CA LEU A 401 5.88 22.08 -1.09
C LEU A 401 4.39 22.11 -1.43
N ALA A 402 3.91 21.05 -2.08
CA ALA A 402 2.51 20.83 -2.37
C ALA A 402 1.97 19.80 -1.38
N LEU A 403 1.08 20.23 -0.48
CA LEU A 403 0.51 19.38 0.57
C LEU A 403 -0.83 18.83 0.09
N ASP A 404 -0.91 17.52 -0.11
CA ASP A 404 -2.11 16.82 -0.57
C ASP A 404 -2.77 15.96 0.52
N PHE A 405 -2.12 15.81 1.68
CA PHE A 405 -2.56 15.02 2.82
C PHE A 405 -2.98 13.59 2.44
N GLY A 406 -2.28 12.99 1.48
CA GLY A 406 -2.47 11.63 1.01
C GLY A 406 -3.64 11.45 0.04
N ASN A 407 -4.15 12.53 -0.57
CA ASN A 407 -5.37 12.49 -1.38
C ASN A 407 -5.13 12.91 -2.84
N SER A 408 -5.31 11.97 -3.78
CA SER A 408 -5.19 12.24 -5.23
C SER A 408 -6.45 11.91 -6.05
N SER A 409 -7.51 11.39 -5.42
CA SER A 409 -8.71 10.91 -6.14
C SER A 409 -10.03 10.92 -5.33
N SER A 410 -10.03 11.36 -4.07
CA SER A 410 -11.26 11.44 -3.27
C SER A 410 -11.39 12.82 -2.63
N LEU A 411 -12.60 13.23 -2.27
CA LEU A 411 -12.79 14.47 -1.52
C LEU A 411 -12.54 14.19 -0.02
N THR A 412 -11.86 15.10 0.68
CA THR A 412 -11.66 14.93 2.14
C THR A 412 -12.99 15.13 2.86
N ALA A 413 -13.39 14.14 3.66
CA ALA A 413 -14.63 14.19 4.43
C ALA A 413 -14.56 15.26 5.53
N VAL A 414 -15.71 15.85 5.85
CA VAL A 414 -15.83 16.82 6.95
C VAL A 414 -15.57 16.11 8.29
N ALA A 415 -14.85 16.77 9.19
CA ALA A 415 -14.38 16.31 10.51
C ALA A 415 -13.28 15.21 10.51
N ASP A 416 -12.75 14.87 9.34
CA ASP A 416 -11.59 13.98 9.21
C ASP A 416 -10.28 14.76 9.48
N THR A 417 -9.36 14.15 10.23
CA THR A 417 -8.03 14.70 10.51
C THR A 417 -7.00 13.89 9.75
N ARG A 418 -6.34 14.51 8.78
CA ARG A 418 -5.30 13.87 7.96
C ARG A 418 -3.93 14.43 8.28
N TYR A 419 -2.88 13.71 7.91
CA TYR A 419 -1.52 14.15 8.16
C TYR A 419 -0.61 13.95 6.97
N GLU A 420 0.43 14.77 6.90
CA GLU A 420 1.49 14.68 5.91
C GLU A 420 2.85 14.98 6.56
N ARG A 421 3.90 14.31 6.09
CA ARG A 421 5.25 14.48 6.62
C ARG A 421 6.04 15.42 5.73
N ILE A 422 6.71 16.39 6.35
CA ILE A 422 7.55 17.38 5.66
C ILE A 422 9.00 17.18 6.10
N GLU A 423 9.88 16.95 5.14
CA GLU A 423 11.32 16.87 5.35
C GLU A 423 11.95 18.27 5.25
N ILE A 424 12.66 18.66 6.30
CA ILE A 424 13.29 19.97 6.42
C ILE A 424 14.78 19.77 6.63
N SER A 425 15.58 20.28 5.69
CA SER A 425 17.04 20.20 5.73
C SER A 425 17.68 21.57 5.89
N ASN A 426 18.52 21.72 6.89
CA ASN A 426 19.46 22.85 6.96
C ASN A 426 20.72 22.50 6.17
N LYS A 427 20.95 23.17 5.02
CA LYS A 427 22.15 22.98 4.18
C LYS A 427 23.21 24.06 4.44
N SER A 428 23.06 24.85 5.50
CA SER A 428 24.11 25.75 5.98
C SER A 428 25.20 24.96 6.70
N ARG A 429 26.46 25.31 6.43
CA ARG A 429 27.62 24.64 7.02
C ARG A 429 27.83 24.94 8.50
N LYS A 430 27.47 26.15 8.96
CA LYS A 430 27.80 26.64 10.33
C LYS A 430 26.64 27.32 11.06
N LYS A 431 25.53 27.59 10.38
CA LYS A 431 24.44 28.43 10.92
C LYS A 431 23.28 27.56 11.33
N TRP A 432 22.72 27.85 12.51
CA TRP A 432 21.44 27.32 12.92
C TRP A 432 20.35 27.88 12.02
N MET A 433 19.32 27.07 11.80
CA MET A 433 18.14 27.42 11.02
C MET A 433 16.92 27.30 11.90
N MET A 434 16.05 28.31 11.89
CA MET A 434 14.73 28.26 12.49
C MET A 434 13.68 28.37 11.40
N VAL A 435 12.67 27.52 11.43
CA VAL A 435 11.49 27.60 10.57
C VAL A 435 10.27 27.85 11.45
N ILE A 436 9.47 28.85 11.11
CA ILE A 436 8.19 29.14 11.76
C ILE A 436 7.09 28.96 10.71
N PHE A 437 6.12 28.08 11.00
CA PHE A 437 4.93 27.91 10.17
C PHE A 437 3.86 28.90 10.62
N HIS A 438 3.31 29.68 9.70
CA HIS A 438 2.27 30.66 10.00
C HIS A 438 0.93 30.09 9.53
N THR A 439 0.19 29.50 10.48
CA THR A 439 -1.11 28.90 10.21
C THR A 439 -2.23 29.94 10.29
N PRO A 440 -3.23 29.88 9.41
CA PRO A 440 -4.38 30.75 9.48
C PRO A 440 -5.24 30.45 10.72
N ASN A 441 -5.72 31.51 11.37
CA ASN A 441 -6.68 31.39 12.46
C ASN A 441 -8.11 31.36 11.89
N ASN A 442 -8.69 30.17 11.73
CA ASN A 442 -10.00 29.99 11.12
C ASN A 442 -10.80 28.86 11.80
N PRO A 443 -12.10 29.05 12.12
CA PRO A 443 -12.93 27.99 12.71
C PRO A 443 -13.30 26.86 11.73
N LYS A 444 -13.27 27.12 10.41
CA LYS A 444 -13.66 26.15 9.35
C LYS A 444 -12.61 25.08 9.12
N PHE A 445 -11.33 25.33 9.43
CA PHE A 445 -10.24 24.37 9.25
C PHE A 445 -9.05 24.68 10.16
N VAL A 446 -8.34 23.64 10.59
CA VAL A 446 -7.17 23.73 11.46
C VAL A 446 -5.99 23.01 10.80
N PHE A 447 -4.88 23.74 10.60
CA PHE A 447 -3.58 23.14 10.29
C PHE A 447 -2.72 23.15 11.55
N HIS A 448 -2.23 21.99 11.93
CA HIS A 448 -1.42 21.79 13.12
C HIS A 448 -0.06 21.22 12.73
N PHE A 449 1.01 22.00 12.86
CA PHE A 449 2.39 21.56 12.60
C PHE A 449 3.03 21.09 13.91
N ASP A 450 3.60 19.89 13.90
CA ASP A 450 4.29 19.32 15.06
C ASP A 450 5.78 19.08 14.75
N PRO A 451 6.69 19.96 15.24
CA PRO A 451 6.44 21.21 15.97
C PRO A 451 6.14 22.41 15.04
N LEU A 452 5.42 23.42 15.55
CA LEU A 452 5.12 24.69 14.84
C LEU A 452 6.36 25.55 14.59
N VAL A 453 7.34 25.47 15.50
CA VAL A 453 8.65 26.13 15.35
C VAL A 453 9.73 25.08 15.44
N LEU A 454 10.52 24.97 14.39
CA LEU A 454 11.59 23.99 14.28
C LEU A 454 12.95 24.67 14.29
N LEU A 455 13.85 24.19 15.15
CA LEU A 455 15.26 24.59 15.19
C LEU A 455 16.15 23.46 14.68
N VAL A 456 16.84 23.68 13.56
CA VAL A 456 17.65 22.67 12.88
C VAL A 456 19.13 23.05 12.92
N ARG A 457 19.95 22.10 13.38
CA ARG A 457 21.42 22.22 13.40
C ARG A 457 21.99 22.32 11.98
N PRO A 458 23.17 22.94 11.80
CA PRO A 458 23.88 22.94 10.51
C PRO A 458 24.01 21.52 9.93
N ASN A 459 23.78 21.37 8.62
CA ASN A 459 23.85 20.09 7.89
C ASN A 459 22.96 18.96 8.43
N HIS A 460 21.88 19.28 9.14
CA HIS A 460 20.95 18.28 9.66
C HIS A 460 19.63 18.29 8.89
N THR A 461 19.00 17.13 8.82
CA THR A 461 17.66 16.92 8.25
C THR A 461 16.74 16.46 9.37
N THR A 462 15.55 17.05 9.44
CA THR A 462 14.52 16.68 10.42
C THR A 462 13.19 16.55 9.70
N THR A 463 12.38 15.57 10.10
CA THR A 463 11.02 15.42 9.60
C THR A 463 10.04 15.96 10.62
N ILE A 464 9.05 16.70 10.16
CA ILE A 464 7.92 17.15 10.96
C ILE A 464 6.63 16.60 10.37
N THR A 465 5.55 16.66 11.13
CA THR A 465 4.22 16.25 10.67
C THR A 465 3.30 17.46 10.68
N VAL A 466 2.52 17.64 9.61
CA VAL A 466 1.41 18.59 9.57
C VAL A 466 0.10 17.82 9.58
N TYR A 467 -0.81 18.19 10.45
CA TYR A 467 -2.17 17.68 10.52
C TYR A 467 -3.13 18.71 9.94
N ALA A 468 -4.08 18.28 9.12
CA ALA A 468 -5.17 19.10 8.62
C ALA A 468 -6.50 18.54 9.09
N THR A 469 -7.29 19.35 9.77
CA THR A 469 -8.65 19.03 10.19
C THR A 469 -9.61 20.02 9.53
N ILE A 470 -10.63 19.52 8.84
CA ILE A 470 -11.60 20.35 8.11
C ILE A 470 -12.94 20.23 8.83
N ASN A 471 -13.43 21.32 9.42
CA ASN A 471 -14.61 21.30 10.29
C ASN A 471 -15.92 21.51 9.52
N CYS A 472 -15.88 22.12 8.33
CA CYS A 472 -17.05 22.27 7.45
C CYS A 472 -16.63 22.37 5.97
N THR A 473 -17.62 22.47 5.06
CA THR A 473 -17.41 22.67 3.62
C THR A 473 -16.70 23.99 3.36
N CYS A 474 -15.46 23.93 2.87
CA CYS A 474 -14.68 25.14 2.58
C CYS A 474 -13.74 24.94 1.37
N LYS A 475 -13.44 26.04 0.66
CA LYS A 475 -12.50 26.03 -0.46
C LYS A 475 -11.07 26.23 0.06
N ILE A 476 -10.34 25.13 0.26
CA ILE A 476 -8.94 25.16 0.69
C ILE A 476 -7.92 24.84 -0.42
N LYS A 477 -8.39 24.37 -1.59
CA LYS A 477 -7.51 24.07 -2.73
C LYS A 477 -6.79 25.34 -3.20
N ASP A 478 -5.49 25.20 -3.45
CA ASP A 478 -4.55 26.25 -3.83
C ASP A 478 -4.33 27.35 -2.76
N MET A 479 -4.82 27.14 -1.54
CA MET A 479 -4.47 27.99 -0.40
C MET A 479 -2.98 27.89 -0.09
N LYS A 480 -2.40 29.02 0.32
CA LYS A 480 -0.99 29.11 0.69
C LYS A 480 -0.82 29.18 2.21
N ILE A 481 -0.01 28.28 2.76
CA ILE A 481 0.43 28.36 4.17
C ILE A 481 1.85 28.91 4.16
N ASN A 482 2.02 30.11 4.73
CA ASN A 482 3.30 30.79 4.74
C ASN A 482 4.22 30.23 5.82
N TYR A 483 5.53 30.25 5.55
CA TYR A 483 6.55 29.98 6.54
C TYR A 483 7.71 30.95 6.40
N THR A 484 8.38 31.22 7.51
CA THR A 484 9.60 32.04 7.55
C THR A 484 10.79 31.19 7.95
N VAL A 485 11.96 31.48 7.35
CA VAL A 485 13.21 30.77 7.60
C VAL A 485 14.27 31.76 8.05
N TRP A 486 14.86 31.51 9.20
CA TRP A 486 15.80 32.39 9.87
C TRP A 486 17.13 31.70 10.09
N PHE A 487 18.23 32.39 9.82
CA PHE A 487 19.56 31.86 10.07
C PHE A 487 20.35 32.72 11.04
N SER A 488 20.99 32.07 12.01
CA SER A 488 21.92 32.71 12.93
C SER A 488 23.13 31.82 13.22
N ASN A 489 24.24 32.43 13.65
CA ASN A 489 25.38 31.68 14.17
C ASN A 489 25.07 31.10 15.56
N ASN A 490 24.15 31.69 16.31
CA ASN A 490 23.79 31.26 17.67
C ASN A 490 22.32 30.85 17.75
N LYS A 491 22.05 29.68 18.35
CA LYS A 491 20.70 29.18 18.62
C LYS A 491 19.90 30.15 19.49
N THR A 492 20.54 30.76 20.50
CA THR A 492 19.88 31.66 21.45
C THR A 492 19.26 32.88 20.75
N ASN A 493 19.91 33.43 19.73
CA ASN A 493 19.34 34.55 18.95
C ASN A 493 18.04 34.16 18.24
N LEU A 494 17.91 32.91 17.82
CA LEU A 494 16.69 32.40 17.16
C LEU A 494 15.58 32.16 18.19
N GLU A 495 15.93 31.59 19.35
CA GLU A 495 15.01 31.41 20.48
C GLU A 495 14.48 32.76 20.98
N ASP A 496 15.35 33.76 21.06
CA ASP A 496 15.00 35.14 21.39
C ASP A 496 14.00 35.78 20.43
N VAL A 497 14.12 35.49 19.13
CA VAL A 497 13.18 35.94 18.10
C VAL A 497 11.87 35.17 18.21
N ARG A 498 11.92 33.84 18.35
CA ARG A 498 10.74 32.99 18.58
C ARG A 498 9.92 33.52 19.75
N ASP A 499 10.55 33.76 20.89
CA ASP A 499 9.85 34.17 22.11
C ASP A 499 9.25 35.57 22.01
N LEU A 500 9.84 36.46 21.20
CA LEU A 500 9.27 37.78 20.92
C LEU A 500 8.03 37.70 20.01
N LEU A 501 8.03 36.78 19.05
CA LEU A 501 6.95 36.62 18.05
C LEU A 501 5.77 35.79 18.57
N LYS A 502 6.00 34.94 19.57
CA LYS A 502 5.01 34.01 20.13
C LYS A 502 3.80 34.75 20.70
N GLY A 503 2.61 34.26 20.39
CA GLY A 503 1.34 34.79 20.91
C GLY A 503 0.96 36.15 20.35
N LYS A 504 1.62 36.61 19.29
CA LYS A 504 1.37 37.91 18.67
C LYS A 504 0.82 37.78 17.25
N ASP A 505 -0.02 38.73 16.90
CA ASP A 505 -0.67 38.92 15.61
C ASP A 505 -0.52 40.39 15.18
N PHE A 506 -1.21 40.78 14.10
CA PHE A 506 -1.12 42.14 13.58
C PHE A 506 -1.71 43.20 14.52
N GLU A 507 -2.65 42.84 15.40
CA GLU A 507 -3.30 43.78 16.30
C GLU A 507 -2.52 43.96 17.60
N SER A 508 -1.85 42.91 18.07
CA SER A 508 -1.06 42.92 19.31
C SER A 508 0.40 43.37 19.10
N TRP A 509 0.89 43.47 17.86
CA TRP A 509 2.25 43.93 17.57
C TRP A 509 2.43 45.44 17.82
N SER A 510 3.20 45.80 18.85
CA SER A 510 3.39 47.19 19.25
C SER A 510 4.69 47.81 18.71
N ARG A 511 4.81 49.14 18.85
CA ARG A 511 6.06 49.87 18.56
C ARG A 511 7.22 49.40 19.44
N LEU A 512 6.96 49.00 20.69
CA LEU A 512 7.99 48.48 21.59
C LEU A 512 8.51 47.13 21.10
N ASP A 513 7.62 46.29 20.57
CA ASP A 513 7.99 45.00 19.96
C ASP A 513 8.85 45.21 18.72
N GLN A 514 8.51 46.20 17.88
CA GLN A 514 9.34 46.55 16.73
C GLN A 514 10.76 46.97 17.13
N LEU A 515 10.90 47.84 18.15
CA LEU A 515 12.21 48.25 18.66
C LEU A 515 13.01 47.07 19.25
N ALA A 516 12.33 46.16 19.95
CA ALA A 516 12.95 44.93 20.46
C ALA A 516 13.40 44.01 19.32
N MET A 517 12.59 43.90 18.26
CA MET A 517 12.88 43.10 17.08
C MET A 517 14.10 43.68 16.32
N ASP A 518 14.16 44.99 16.11
CA ASP A 518 15.29 45.67 15.46
C ASP A 518 16.63 45.39 16.17
N LYS A 519 16.60 45.29 17.51
CA LYS A 519 17.77 44.90 18.31
C LYS A 519 18.15 43.44 18.07
N LYS A 520 17.17 42.52 18.09
CA LYS A 520 17.38 41.08 17.90
C LYS A 520 17.81 40.73 16.47
N MET A 521 17.36 41.51 15.47
CA MET A 521 17.74 41.36 14.05
C MET A 521 19.23 41.46 13.80
N LYS A 522 20.00 42.15 14.66
CA LYS A 522 21.48 42.20 14.56
C LYS A 522 22.13 40.81 14.68
N GLY A 523 21.46 39.87 15.35
CA GLY A 523 21.91 38.49 15.50
C GLY A 523 21.48 37.57 14.35
N ILE A 524 20.67 38.06 13.41
CA ILE A 524 20.13 37.30 12.28
C ILE A 524 20.95 37.60 11.02
N ILE A 525 21.35 36.55 10.31
CA ILE A 525 22.24 36.67 9.15
C ILE A 525 21.47 36.65 7.84
N SER A 526 20.41 35.85 7.78
CA SER A 526 19.51 35.81 6.63
C SER A 526 18.12 35.42 7.08
N HIS A 527 17.14 36.05 6.46
CA HIS A 527 15.73 35.88 6.73
C HIS A 527 15.01 35.71 5.39
N TYR A 528 14.31 34.59 5.24
CA TYR A 528 13.56 34.24 4.03
C TYR A 528 12.11 33.93 4.37
N HIS A 529 11.25 34.00 3.36
CA HIS A 529 9.88 33.51 3.44
C HIS A 529 9.52 32.78 2.15
N TYR A 530 8.58 31.84 2.28
CA TYR A 530 7.97 31.14 1.16
C TYR A 530 6.65 30.51 1.63
N SER A 531 6.01 29.69 0.79
CA SER A 531 4.70 29.11 1.10
C SER A 531 4.57 27.67 0.64
N PHE A 532 3.85 26.85 1.41
CA PHE A 532 3.25 25.61 0.93
C PHE A 532 2.00 25.92 0.09
N VAL A 533 1.62 25.01 -0.80
CA VAL A 533 0.37 25.07 -1.56
C VAL A 533 -0.48 23.85 -1.23
N ILE A 534 -1.69 24.07 -0.72
CA ILE A 534 -2.65 22.98 -0.44
C ILE A 534 -3.24 22.47 -1.76
N LYS A 535 -3.19 21.16 -2.00
CA LYS A 535 -3.75 20.50 -3.21
C LYS A 535 -5.02 19.70 -2.95
N THR A 536 -5.41 19.55 -1.70
CA THR A 536 -6.60 18.81 -1.27
C THR A 536 -7.91 19.53 -1.61
N GLU A 537 -8.90 18.78 -2.07
CA GLU A 537 -10.30 19.21 -2.22
C GLU A 537 -11.18 18.65 -1.09
N VAL A 538 -12.15 19.45 -0.63
CA VAL A 538 -13.08 19.09 0.45
C VAL A 538 -14.37 18.52 -0.14
N ALA A 539 -14.93 17.50 0.50
CA ALA A 539 -16.22 16.95 0.09
C ALA A 539 -17.31 17.99 0.24
N THR A 540 -18.04 18.27 -0.83
CA THR A 540 -19.30 19.01 -0.76
C THR A 540 -20.26 18.18 0.08
N SER A 541 -20.42 18.50 1.36
CA SER A 541 -21.51 17.97 2.15
C SER A 541 -22.75 18.82 1.91
N THR A 542 -23.92 18.18 1.90
CA THR A 542 -25.22 18.86 1.93
C THR A 542 -25.54 19.44 3.32
N LEU A 543 -24.56 19.51 4.23
CA LEU A 543 -24.66 20.36 5.42
C LEU A 543 -24.49 21.80 4.92
N LEU A 544 -25.62 22.37 4.50
CA LEU A 544 -25.79 23.80 4.32
C LEU A 544 -25.10 24.53 5.47
N ASP A 545 -24.12 25.36 5.11
CA ASP A 545 -23.51 26.38 5.96
C ASP A 545 -24.68 27.23 6.52
N MET A 546 -25.03 27.02 7.80
CA MET A 546 -26.14 27.76 8.45
C MET A 546 -25.84 29.25 8.60
N ASP A 547 -24.59 29.67 8.33
CA ASP A 547 -24.16 31.06 8.17
C ASP A 547 -24.61 31.69 6.83
N GLU A 548 -24.93 30.91 5.79
CA GLU A 548 -25.53 31.45 4.54
C GLU A 548 -27.06 31.65 4.64
N LEU A 549 -27.73 31.07 5.63
CA LEU A 549 -29.17 31.26 5.85
C LEU A 549 -29.53 32.57 6.56
N ASN A 550 -28.55 33.36 7.02
CA ASN A 550 -28.78 34.65 7.68
C ASN A 550 -28.62 35.88 6.77
N MET A 551 -28.58 35.71 5.44
CA MET A 551 -28.76 36.83 4.50
C MET A 551 -30.18 36.89 3.97
N ARG A 552 -31.14 37.15 4.86
CA ARG A 552 -32.42 37.81 4.57
C ARG A 552 -33.11 38.16 5.89
N ASP A 553 -32.78 39.35 6.39
CA ASP A 553 -33.75 40.34 6.85
C ASP A 553 -33.23 41.74 6.43
#